data_AF-A0A0N0ZW39-F1
#
_entry.id   AF-A0A0N0ZW39-F1
#
_cell.length_a   1.000
_cell.length_b   1.000
_cell.length_c   1.000
_cell.angle_alpha   90.00
_cell.angle_beta   90.00
_cell.angle_gamma   90.00
#
_symmetry.space_group_name_H-M   'P 1'
#
loop_
_entity.id
_entity.type
_entity.pdbx_description
1 polymer ?
#
loop_
_entity_poly.entity_id
_entity_poly.type
_entity_poly.pdbx_seq_one_letter_code
_entity_poly.pdbx_strand_id
1 'polypeptide(L)'
;MSSLYEVGVIKRQESKIQISVQVIHPDSNYIHASPGFALMLLYRNVNNDSPIKKEVDFDDTLDESWMRENARAFIQSVDLKMGKPNKRGWKNGVLDITVTHPAWLEHLKDMNYWDSAAFDPAREYDACEPRFPVQDETPVVASDLASKEGFMPIWKYMIPDYLLNTPKDILWFPALGEKYYKDSDTVITDLSDENLQKWEGTLVRTEKSFGILYRRETDWGIVKCGSGSMGSSYIDGKMTQMVLNPKKKDAYASSPESILRWSSPVVYETVINGDTISFKLMIMSEDDDRIFLETKMSVLKFMLKRLESFSGKEYEIEGPLFEKLNAIIKEKDIRDTHTLYLRHREIAEQFIVSSKIEKIRDVPYPDFYPLSNEEIIDLYSFEKWPAYEITVKVTDAKWLEQYPLEPFSYIFSEYD
;
A
#
# COMPACT_ATOMS: atom_id res chain seq x y z
N MET A 1 -5.17 -0.81 -15.06
CA MET A 1 -6.34 -1.69 -14.84
C MET A 1 -7.12 -1.83 -16.14
N SER A 2 -7.55 -3.04 -16.52
CA SER A 2 -8.38 -3.27 -17.71
C SER A 2 -9.80 -2.69 -17.55
N SER A 3 -10.41 -2.26 -18.65
CA SER A 3 -11.83 -1.89 -18.70
C SER A 3 -12.71 -3.13 -18.61
N LEU A 4 -13.74 -3.09 -17.76
CA LEU A 4 -14.67 -4.20 -17.51
C LEU A 4 -16.03 -3.95 -18.15
N TYR A 5 -16.39 -2.67 -18.28
CA TYR A 5 -17.66 -2.18 -18.78
C TYR A 5 -17.47 -1.08 -19.82
N GLU A 6 -18.43 -1.04 -20.73
CA GLU A 6 -18.67 0.02 -21.69
C GLU A 6 -19.95 0.76 -21.24
N VAL A 7 -19.86 2.08 -21.05
CA VAL A 7 -20.92 2.91 -20.44
C VAL A 7 -21.33 4.01 -21.42
N GLY A 8 -22.64 4.21 -21.59
CA GLY A 8 -23.20 5.24 -22.46
C GLY A 8 -24.31 6.04 -21.77
N VAL A 9 -24.33 7.36 -21.95
CA VAL A 9 -25.41 8.22 -21.45
C VAL A 9 -26.62 8.10 -22.38
N ILE A 10 -27.76 7.68 -21.84
CA ILE A 10 -29.03 7.64 -22.56
C ILE A 10 -29.79 8.95 -22.36
N LYS A 11 -29.90 9.37 -21.09
CA LYS A 11 -30.68 10.55 -20.72
C LYS A 11 -30.12 11.18 -19.47
N ARG A 12 -30.19 12.51 -19.39
CA ARG A 12 -29.82 13.25 -18.19
C ARG A 12 -30.89 14.27 -17.81
N GLN A 13 -31.05 14.43 -16.50
CA GLN A 13 -31.80 15.47 -15.83
C GLN A 13 -30.92 16.05 -14.71
N GLU A 14 -31.42 17.04 -13.98
CA GLU A 14 -30.64 17.78 -12.96
C GLU A 14 -29.93 16.85 -11.96
N SER A 15 -30.66 16.00 -11.24
CA SER A 15 -30.12 15.04 -10.27
C SER A 15 -30.29 13.58 -10.69
N LYS A 16 -30.62 13.32 -11.97
CA LYS A 16 -30.84 11.96 -12.48
C LYS A 16 -30.10 11.72 -13.77
N ILE A 17 -29.54 10.52 -13.90
CA ILE A 17 -28.93 10.06 -15.14
C ILE A 17 -29.37 8.63 -15.43
N GLN A 18 -29.65 8.38 -16.70
CA GLN A 18 -29.89 7.05 -17.23
C GLN A 18 -28.71 6.66 -18.12
N ILE A 19 -28.06 5.55 -17.79
CA ILE A 19 -26.88 5.05 -18.51
C ILE A 19 -27.10 3.61 -18.97
N SER A 20 -26.64 3.28 -20.18
CA SER A 20 -26.46 1.91 -20.63
C SER A 20 -25.12 1.39 -20.14
N VAL A 21 -25.09 0.17 -19.61
CA VAL A 21 -23.88 -0.52 -19.19
C VAL A 21 -23.80 -1.87 -19.91
N GLN A 22 -22.69 -2.10 -20.58
CA GLN A 22 -22.39 -3.35 -21.29
C GLN A 22 -21.12 -3.97 -20.72
N VAL A 23 -21.18 -5.25 -20.35
CA VAL A 23 -19.98 -5.99 -19.96
C VAL A 23 -19.12 -6.24 -21.20
N ILE A 24 -17.82 -5.92 -21.09
CA ILE A 24 -16.83 -6.15 -22.16
C ILE A 24 -15.68 -7.08 -21.75
N HIS A 25 -15.67 -7.53 -20.49
CA HIS A 25 -14.65 -8.43 -19.95
C HIS A 25 -15.27 -9.65 -19.25
N PRO A 26 -14.75 -10.87 -19.46
CA PRO A 26 -15.32 -12.11 -18.89
C PRO A 26 -15.35 -12.11 -17.35
N ASP A 27 -14.37 -11.47 -16.71
CA ASP A 27 -14.24 -11.40 -15.24
C ASP A 27 -15.33 -10.55 -14.56
N SER A 28 -16.21 -9.91 -15.34
CA SER A 28 -17.23 -8.99 -14.82
C SER A 28 -18.59 -9.21 -15.46
N ASN A 29 -18.99 -10.47 -15.63
CA ASN A 29 -20.31 -10.81 -16.17
C ASN A 29 -21.46 -10.62 -15.14
N TYR A 30 -21.49 -9.45 -14.50
CA TYR A 30 -22.47 -9.00 -13.53
C TYR A 30 -22.71 -7.49 -13.67
N ILE A 31 -23.87 -7.00 -13.24
CA ILE A 31 -24.21 -5.57 -13.16
C ILE A 31 -25.07 -5.45 -11.90
N HIS A 32 -24.71 -4.55 -10.98
CA HIS A 32 -25.40 -4.39 -9.70
C HIS A 32 -26.24 -3.11 -9.67
N ALA A 33 -27.39 -3.19 -9.01
CA ALA A 33 -28.24 -2.04 -8.69
C ALA A 33 -27.87 -1.49 -7.31
N SER A 34 -26.59 -1.15 -7.11
CA SER A 34 -26.07 -0.71 -5.81
C SER A 34 -25.50 0.71 -5.85
N PRO A 35 -25.57 1.46 -4.74
CA PRO A 35 -24.93 2.78 -4.61
C PRO A 35 -23.45 2.77 -4.96
N GLY A 36 -22.67 1.80 -4.44
CA GLY A 36 -21.23 1.74 -4.69
C GLY A 36 -20.90 1.47 -6.16
N PHE A 37 -21.58 0.51 -6.81
CA PHE A 37 -21.39 0.26 -8.23
C PHE A 37 -21.70 1.49 -9.09
N ALA A 38 -22.83 2.18 -8.80
CA ALA A 38 -23.19 3.42 -9.49
C ALA A 38 -22.17 4.54 -9.26
N LEU A 39 -21.71 4.74 -8.02
CA LEU A 39 -20.70 5.74 -7.68
C LEU A 39 -19.39 5.49 -8.45
N MET A 40 -18.93 4.23 -8.50
CA MET A 40 -17.74 3.85 -9.26
C MET A 40 -17.88 4.10 -10.77
N LEU A 41 -19.07 3.83 -11.34
CA LEU A 41 -19.34 4.12 -12.76
C LEU A 41 -19.24 5.62 -13.05
N LEU A 42 -19.82 6.46 -12.18
CA LEU A 42 -19.81 7.91 -12.34
C LEU A 42 -18.41 8.52 -12.13
N TYR A 43 -17.55 7.90 -11.33
CA TYR A 43 -16.23 8.44 -10.94
C TYR A 43 -15.07 8.09 -11.89
N ARG A 44 -15.05 6.91 -12.52
CA ARG A 44 -13.81 6.33 -13.08
C ARG A 44 -13.25 7.00 -14.36
N ASN A 45 -14.00 7.88 -15.03
CA ASN A 45 -13.51 8.58 -16.22
C ASN A 45 -13.74 10.10 -16.14
N VAL A 46 -13.41 10.68 -15.00
CA VAL A 46 -13.74 12.06 -14.69
C VAL A 46 -12.49 12.91 -14.59
N ASN A 47 -12.56 14.16 -15.08
CA ASN A 47 -11.49 15.14 -14.89
C ASN A 47 -11.25 15.40 -13.40
N ASN A 48 -9.99 15.62 -13.02
CA ASN A 48 -9.61 15.84 -11.62
C ASN A 48 -10.31 17.04 -10.98
N ASP A 49 -10.83 17.97 -11.80
CA ASP A 49 -11.52 19.17 -11.34
C ASP A 49 -13.03 18.98 -11.08
N SER A 50 -13.61 17.82 -11.39
CA SER A 50 -15.05 17.61 -11.15
C SER A 50 -15.38 17.68 -9.65
N PRO A 51 -16.61 18.11 -9.29
CA PRO A 51 -17.06 18.08 -7.91
C PRO A 51 -16.92 16.69 -7.26
N ILE A 52 -17.27 15.62 -7.98
CA ILE A 52 -17.20 14.26 -7.43
C ILE A 52 -15.76 13.79 -7.16
N LYS A 53 -14.79 14.21 -7.98
CA LYS A 53 -13.35 13.92 -7.78
C LYS A 53 -12.75 14.73 -6.64
N LYS A 54 -13.28 15.93 -6.37
CA LYS A 54 -12.87 16.73 -5.21
C LYS A 54 -13.31 16.07 -3.90
N GLU A 55 -14.47 15.43 -3.87
CA GLU A 55 -15.01 14.77 -2.66
C GLU A 55 -14.52 13.33 -2.47
N VAL A 56 -14.48 12.51 -3.52
CA VAL A 56 -14.13 11.08 -3.43
C VAL A 56 -12.68 10.87 -3.87
N ASP A 57 -11.87 10.16 -3.09
CA ASP A 57 -10.48 9.84 -3.45
C ASP A 57 -10.29 8.33 -3.62
N PHE A 58 -10.10 7.85 -4.84
CA PHE A 58 -10.04 6.42 -5.11
C PHE A 58 -8.79 5.76 -4.55
N ASP A 59 -7.73 6.52 -4.29
CA ASP A 59 -6.48 5.93 -3.87
C ASP A 59 -6.57 5.32 -2.47
N ASP A 60 -7.60 5.68 -1.69
CA ASP A 60 -7.71 5.30 -0.28
C ASP A 60 -9.16 5.19 0.27
N THR A 61 -10.19 5.72 -0.40
CA THR A 61 -11.54 5.88 0.19
C THR A 61 -12.63 5.02 -0.43
N LEU A 62 -12.35 3.87 -1.06
CA LEU A 62 -13.44 3.02 -1.62
C LEU A 62 -13.25 1.53 -1.35
N ASP A 63 -12.61 1.21 -0.23
CA ASP A 63 -12.75 -0.13 0.33
C ASP A 63 -14.20 -0.43 0.72
N GLU A 64 -14.45 -1.69 1.08
CA GLU A 64 -15.78 -2.15 1.48
C GLU A 64 -16.37 -1.31 2.63
N SER A 65 -15.55 -0.89 3.60
CA SER A 65 -16.02 -0.16 4.79
C SER A 65 -16.46 1.25 4.41
N TRP A 66 -15.60 2.00 3.72
CA TRP A 66 -15.94 3.36 3.31
C TRP A 66 -17.16 3.37 2.40
N MET A 67 -17.24 2.44 1.44
CA MET A 67 -18.36 2.38 0.50
C MET A 67 -19.67 2.05 1.19
N ARG A 68 -19.66 1.13 2.16
CA ARG A 68 -20.82 0.82 2.99
C ARG A 68 -21.35 2.07 3.70
N GLU A 69 -20.46 2.87 4.28
CA GLU A 69 -20.82 4.04 5.10
C GLU A 69 -21.17 5.28 4.26
N ASN A 70 -20.52 5.50 3.11
CA ASN A 70 -20.54 6.80 2.43
C ASN A 70 -21.22 6.79 1.06
N ALA A 71 -21.40 5.64 0.39
CA ALA A 71 -21.91 5.64 -0.99
C ALA A 71 -23.30 6.31 -1.12
N ARG A 72 -24.16 6.16 -0.10
CA ARG A 72 -25.49 6.80 -0.05
C ARG A 72 -25.46 8.32 0.13
N ALA A 73 -24.34 8.88 0.58
CA ALA A 73 -24.16 10.33 0.64
C ALA A 73 -24.08 10.96 -0.76
N PHE A 74 -23.72 10.18 -1.78
CA PHE A 74 -23.59 10.61 -3.19
C PHE A 74 -24.73 10.07 -4.07
N ILE A 75 -25.14 8.82 -3.83
CA ILE A 75 -26.14 8.12 -4.63
C ILE A 75 -27.40 7.91 -3.80
N GLN A 76 -28.48 8.59 -4.18
CA GLN A 76 -29.78 8.47 -3.51
C GLN A 76 -30.46 7.14 -3.85
N SER A 77 -30.49 6.77 -5.12
CA SER A 77 -31.11 5.52 -5.58
C SER A 77 -30.53 5.04 -6.90
N VAL A 78 -30.63 3.73 -7.12
CA VAL A 78 -30.19 3.05 -8.35
C VAL A 78 -31.21 1.98 -8.70
N ASP A 79 -31.79 2.07 -9.89
CA ASP A 79 -32.62 1.01 -10.44
C ASP A 79 -31.93 0.39 -11.67
N LEU A 80 -31.95 -0.93 -11.77
CA LEU A 80 -31.35 -1.66 -12.89
C LEU A 80 -32.42 -2.38 -13.71
N LYS A 81 -32.43 -2.12 -15.02
CA LYS A 81 -33.20 -2.88 -16.00
C LYS A 81 -32.25 -3.70 -16.84
N MET A 82 -32.24 -5.01 -16.62
CA MET A 82 -31.41 -5.93 -17.40
C MET A 82 -31.93 -6.06 -18.84
N GLY A 83 -31.01 -5.98 -19.79
CA GLY A 83 -31.27 -6.26 -21.20
C GLY A 83 -30.98 -7.71 -21.57
N LYS A 84 -31.21 -8.06 -22.85
CA LYS A 84 -30.85 -9.37 -23.38
C LYS A 84 -29.33 -9.45 -23.52
N PRO A 85 -28.65 -10.51 -23.04
CA PRO A 85 -27.21 -10.65 -23.23
C PRO A 85 -26.79 -10.49 -24.70
N ASN A 86 -25.57 -10.01 -24.92
CA ASN A 86 -25.05 -9.86 -26.28
C ASN A 86 -24.73 -11.25 -26.90
N LYS A 87 -24.24 -11.27 -28.15
CA LYS A 87 -23.90 -12.52 -28.86
C LYS A 87 -22.85 -13.39 -28.14
N ARG A 88 -22.06 -12.81 -27.23
CA ARG A 88 -21.06 -13.51 -26.41
C ARG A 88 -21.63 -13.99 -25.08
N GLY A 89 -22.93 -13.80 -24.83
CA GLY A 89 -23.58 -14.10 -23.56
C GLY A 89 -23.26 -13.11 -22.44
N TRP A 90 -22.65 -11.96 -22.77
CA TRP A 90 -22.30 -10.95 -21.78
C TRP A 90 -23.51 -10.08 -21.44
N LYS A 91 -23.68 -9.80 -20.15
CA LYS A 91 -24.76 -9.00 -19.62
C LYS A 91 -24.70 -7.55 -20.13
N ASN A 92 -25.86 -6.96 -20.30
CA ASN A 92 -26.04 -5.52 -20.45
C ASN A 92 -27.30 -5.10 -19.69
N GLY A 93 -27.37 -3.83 -19.34
CA GLY A 93 -28.51 -3.26 -18.65
C GLY A 93 -28.53 -1.74 -18.75
N VAL A 94 -29.62 -1.17 -18.28
CA VAL A 94 -29.79 0.27 -18.13
C VAL A 94 -29.92 0.58 -16.65
N LEU A 95 -29.07 1.47 -16.15
CA LEU A 95 -29.15 1.99 -14.79
C LEU A 95 -29.84 3.34 -14.81
N ASP A 96 -30.87 3.48 -13.99
CA ASP A 96 -31.51 4.75 -13.63
C ASP A 96 -30.92 5.19 -12.28
N ILE A 97 -30.03 6.17 -12.29
CA ILE A 97 -29.29 6.65 -11.12
C ILE A 97 -29.83 8.02 -10.69
N THR A 98 -30.18 8.16 -9.41
CA THR A 98 -30.47 9.46 -8.79
C THR A 98 -29.33 9.81 -7.84
N VAL A 99 -28.68 10.96 -8.08
CA VAL A 99 -27.63 11.49 -7.21
C VAL A 99 -28.23 12.41 -6.16
N THR A 100 -27.55 12.53 -5.01
CA THR A 100 -27.97 13.40 -3.91
C THR A 100 -27.82 14.88 -4.22
N HIS A 101 -26.89 15.24 -5.11
CA HIS A 101 -26.66 16.62 -5.55
C HIS A 101 -26.33 16.67 -7.06
N PRO A 102 -26.90 17.61 -7.84
CA PRO A 102 -26.69 17.69 -9.29
C PRO A 102 -25.23 17.87 -9.71
N ALA A 103 -24.41 18.50 -8.86
CA ALA A 103 -22.98 18.69 -9.10
C ALA A 103 -22.22 17.39 -9.36
N TRP A 104 -22.68 16.25 -8.81
CA TRP A 104 -22.06 14.94 -9.01
C TRP A 104 -22.17 14.42 -10.45
N LEU A 105 -22.98 15.07 -11.30
CA LEU A 105 -23.16 14.72 -12.71
C LEU A 105 -22.57 15.78 -13.67
N GLU A 106 -21.92 16.83 -13.15
CA GLU A 106 -21.50 17.97 -13.97
C GLU A 106 -20.47 17.61 -15.03
N HIS A 107 -19.53 16.74 -14.69
CA HIS A 107 -18.49 16.27 -15.62
C HIS A 107 -19.05 15.44 -16.78
N LEU A 108 -20.28 14.93 -16.66
CA LEU A 108 -20.96 14.20 -17.72
C LEU A 108 -21.71 15.13 -18.69
N LYS A 109 -21.57 16.47 -18.58
CA LYS A 109 -22.17 17.44 -19.51
C LYS A 109 -21.73 17.24 -20.95
N ASP A 110 -20.46 16.92 -21.13
CA ASP A 110 -19.85 16.81 -22.46
C ASP A 110 -19.41 15.38 -22.78
N MET A 111 -19.89 14.40 -22.00
CA MET A 111 -19.49 12.99 -22.13
C MET A 111 -20.71 12.12 -22.43
N ASN A 112 -20.69 11.45 -23.58
CA ASN A 112 -21.74 10.50 -23.98
C ASN A 112 -21.36 9.04 -23.73
N TYR A 113 -20.06 8.75 -23.60
CA TYR A 113 -19.53 7.41 -23.56
C TYR A 113 -18.23 7.34 -22.74
N TRP A 114 -18.03 6.26 -21.99
CA TRP A 114 -16.74 5.92 -21.39
C TRP A 114 -16.61 4.43 -21.09
N ASP A 115 -15.36 3.98 -20.99
CA ASP A 115 -15.04 2.68 -20.43
C ASP A 115 -14.92 2.77 -18.91
N SER A 116 -15.42 1.76 -18.21
CA SER A 116 -15.36 1.70 -16.75
C SER A 116 -14.86 0.36 -16.24
N ALA A 117 -14.19 0.50 -15.11
CA ALA A 117 -13.72 -0.50 -14.20
C ALA A 117 -14.58 -0.95 -13.02
N ALA A 118 -15.79 -0.42 -12.94
CA ALA A 118 -16.55 -0.42 -11.70
C ALA A 118 -16.71 -1.83 -11.15
N PHE A 119 -16.62 -2.00 -9.83
CA PHE A 119 -17.03 -3.23 -9.16
C PHE A 119 -17.97 -2.85 -8.02
N ASP A 120 -18.54 -3.85 -7.35
CA ASP A 120 -19.37 -3.60 -6.18
C ASP A 120 -18.60 -4.03 -4.93
N PRO A 121 -17.99 -3.08 -4.19
CA PRO A 121 -17.13 -3.40 -3.06
C PRO A 121 -17.90 -3.88 -1.83
N ALA A 122 -19.16 -3.46 -1.67
CA ALA A 122 -19.93 -3.70 -0.46
C ALA A 122 -21.26 -4.42 -0.74
N ARG A 123 -21.61 -5.37 0.14
CA ARG A 123 -22.87 -6.12 0.03
C ARG A 123 -24.07 -5.32 0.56
N GLU A 124 -23.83 -4.45 1.52
CA GLU A 124 -24.83 -3.64 2.23
C GLU A 124 -24.33 -2.20 2.36
N TYR A 125 -25.26 -1.27 2.55
CA TYR A 125 -25.00 0.17 2.56
C TYR A 125 -25.84 0.87 3.62
N ASP A 126 -25.15 1.54 4.55
CA ASP A 126 -25.75 2.24 5.67
C ASP A 126 -26.47 3.51 5.21
N ALA A 127 -27.46 3.94 6.00
CA ALA A 127 -28.10 5.23 5.78
C ALA A 127 -27.09 6.35 6.09
N CYS A 128 -27.00 7.34 5.20
CA CYS A 128 -26.08 8.46 5.34
C CYS A 128 -26.76 9.75 4.85
N GLU A 129 -26.44 10.87 5.48
CA GLU A 129 -26.95 12.17 5.05
C GLU A 129 -26.36 12.56 3.68
N PRO A 130 -27.14 13.24 2.81
CA PRO A 130 -26.64 13.77 1.54
C PRO A 130 -25.38 14.64 1.72
N ARG A 131 -24.31 14.35 0.96
CA ARG A 131 -23.13 15.21 0.87
C ARG A 131 -23.32 16.26 -0.23
N PHE A 132 -22.81 17.46 0.02
CA PHE A 132 -22.84 18.59 -0.91
C PHE A 132 -21.41 18.94 -1.34
N PRO A 133 -21.20 19.46 -2.57
CA PRO A 133 -19.88 19.91 -3.00
C PRO A 133 -19.33 21.00 -2.08
N VAL A 134 -18.11 20.81 -1.61
CA VAL A 134 -17.38 21.88 -0.95
C VAL A 134 -17.15 22.99 -1.99
N GLN A 135 -17.60 24.21 -1.69
CA GLN A 135 -17.32 25.37 -2.54
C GLN A 135 -15.81 25.64 -2.54
N ASP A 136 -15.25 25.94 -3.71
CA ASP A 136 -13.83 26.27 -3.85
C ASP A 136 -13.51 27.52 -3.02
N GLU A 137 -13.06 27.31 -1.79
CA GLU A 137 -12.59 28.40 -0.96
C GLU A 137 -11.17 28.79 -1.37
N THR A 138 -10.89 30.09 -1.30
CA THR A 138 -9.60 30.70 -1.62
C THR A 138 -8.43 29.91 -1.01
N PRO A 139 -7.39 29.55 -1.77
CA PRO A 139 -6.28 28.76 -1.25
C PRO A 139 -5.62 29.51 -0.09
N VAL A 140 -5.70 28.98 1.13
CA VAL A 140 -4.93 29.49 2.27
C VAL A 140 -3.52 28.96 2.14
N VAL A 141 -2.54 29.86 2.00
CA VAL A 141 -1.11 29.52 2.04
C VAL A 141 -0.80 28.91 3.39
N ALA A 142 -0.42 27.63 3.42
CA ALA A 142 0.19 27.05 4.60
C ALA A 142 1.47 27.83 4.85
N SER A 143 1.50 28.62 5.92
CA SER A 143 2.62 29.50 6.24
C SER A 143 3.76 28.75 6.95
N ASP A 144 3.52 27.50 7.36
CA ASP A 144 4.47 26.71 8.14
C ASP A 144 4.84 25.41 7.42
N LEU A 145 6.01 25.43 6.78
CA LEU A 145 6.63 24.27 6.13
C LEU A 145 7.11 23.21 7.13
N ALA A 146 7.16 23.54 8.43
CA ALA A 146 7.50 22.60 9.49
C ALA A 146 6.25 21.96 10.13
N SER A 147 5.04 22.35 9.71
CA SER A 147 3.81 21.77 10.24
C SER A 147 3.74 20.28 9.92
N LYS A 148 3.51 19.48 10.97
CA LYS A 148 3.23 18.04 10.88
C LYS A 148 1.75 17.74 10.71
N GLU A 149 0.92 18.78 10.59
CA GLU A 149 -0.51 18.63 10.37
C GLU A 149 -0.78 17.93 9.03
N GLY A 150 -1.65 16.92 9.03
CA GLY A 150 -1.93 16.10 7.84
C GLY A 150 -0.79 15.15 7.46
N PHE A 151 0.22 15.00 8.31
CA PHE A 151 1.22 13.95 8.22
C PHE A 151 1.07 12.99 9.38
N MET A 152 1.45 11.73 9.15
CA MET A 152 1.57 10.71 10.18
C MET A 152 3.02 10.27 10.33
N PRO A 153 3.52 10.08 11.56
CA PRO A 153 4.82 9.50 11.77
C PRO A 153 4.75 8.01 11.40
N ILE A 154 5.71 7.53 10.64
CA ILE A 154 5.90 6.13 10.25
C ILE A 154 7.28 5.71 10.71
N TRP A 155 7.37 4.55 11.34
CA TRP A 155 8.66 3.99 11.70
C TRP A 155 9.33 3.43 10.44
N LYS A 156 10.61 3.71 10.20
CA LYS A 156 11.28 3.32 8.96
C LYS A 156 11.18 1.83 8.64
N TYR A 157 11.12 0.97 9.67
CA TYR A 157 11.01 -0.48 9.51
C TYR A 157 9.63 -0.97 9.06
N MET A 158 8.64 -0.08 8.99
CA MET A 158 7.37 -0.36 8.34
C MET A 158 7.47 -0.26 6.82
N ILE A 159 8.58 0.26 6.30
CA ILE A 159 8.86 0.44 4.88
C ILE A 159 9.97 -0.52 4.49
N PRO A 160 9.84 -1.26 3.37
CA PRO A 160 10.93 -2.09 2.89
C PRO A 160 12.20 -1.27 2.59
N ASP A 161 13.37 -1.73 3.06
CA ASP A 161 14.63 -0.96 2.95
C ASP A 161 15.03 -0.70 1.49
N TYR A 162 14.66 -1.58 0.55
CA TYR A 162 14.91 -1.33 -0.88
C TYR A 162 14.19 -0.08 -1.43
N LEU A 163 13.18 0.43 -0.72
CA LEU A 163 12.51 1.69 -1.03
C LEU A 163 13.14 2.88 -0.31
N LEU A 164 13.95 2.65 0.72
CA LEU A 164 14.36 3.66 1.68
C LEU A 164 15.75 3.39 2.28
N ASN A 165 16.71 4.27 2.00
CA ASN A 165 18.03 4.27 2.63
C ASN A 165 18.24 5.57 3.43
N THR A 166 17.70 5.62 4.65
CA THR A 166 17.73 6.82 5.51
C THR A 166 18.23 6.51 6.92
N PRO A 167 19.03 7.41 7.53
CA PRO A 167 19.41 7.28 8.94
C PRO A 167 18.27 7.68 9.90
N LYS A 168 17.16 8.26 9.40
CA LYS A 168 16.03 8.72 10.24
C LYS A 168 15.14 7.53 10.62
N ASP A 169 14.93 7.31 11.92
CA ASP A 169 14.02 6.26 12.39
C ASP A 169 12.55 6.61 12.16
N ILE A 170 12.19 7.88 12.30
CA ILE A 170 10.81 8.35 12.13
C ILE A 170 10.69 9.19 10.87
N LEU A 171 9.74 8.80 10.04
CA LEU A 171 9.43 9.39 8.75
C LEU A 171 8.06 10.05 8.82
N TRP A 172 7.85 11.15 8.12
CA TRP A 172 6.56 11.83 8.09
C TRP A 172 5.89 11.58 6.75
N PHE A 173 4.88 10.70 6.74
CA PHE A 173 4.14 10.33 5.54
C PHE A 173 2.85 11.15 5.41
N PRO A 174 2.37 11.42 4.19
CA PRO A 174 1.08 12.08 4.02
C PRO A 174 -0.01 11.14 4.58
N ALA A 175 -0.81 11.63 5.53
CA ALA A 175 -1.94 10.88 6.08
C ALA A 175 -3.21 11.01 5.22
N LEU A 176 -3.20 11.96 4.28
CA LEU A 176 -4.33 12.29 3.43
C LEU A 176 -3.98 11.98 1.96
N GLY A 177 -4.99 11.99 1.10
CA GLY A 177 -4.80 11.84 -0.35
C GLY A 177 -4.19 13.08 -0.98
N GLU A 178 -3.66 12.95 -2.21
CA GLU A 178 -2.95 14.01 -2.92
C GLU A 178 -3.73 15.35 -2.96
N LYS A 179 -5.05 15.29 -3.12
CA LYS A 179 -5.95 16.47 -3.24
C LYS A 179 -6.05 17.33 -1.98
N TYR A 180 -5.57 16.82 -0.85
CA TYR A 180 -5.50 17.51 0.44
C TYR A 180 -4.18 18.25 0.62
N TYR A 181 -3.24 18.09 -0.30
CA TYR A 181 -2.02 18.86 -0.36
C TYR A 181 -2.06 19.80 -1.56
N LYS A 182 -1.25 20.84 -1.50
CA LYS A 182 -1.07 21.76 -2.61
C LYS A 182 0.40 22.00 -2.87
N ASP A 183 0.70 22.34 -4.11
CA ASP A 183 2.02 22.80 -4.51
C ASP A 183 2.35 24.09 -3.76
N SER A 184 3.53 24.13 -3.16
CA SER A 184 4.12 25.37 -2.67
C SER A 184 4.74 26.16 -3.82
N ASP A 185 5.11 27.42 -3.57
CA ASP A 185 5.88 28.22 -4.53
C ASP A 185 7.33 27.74 -4.66
N THR A 186 7.76 26.76 -3.86
CA THR A 186 9.13 26.24 -3.86
C THR A 186 9.30 25.13 -4.89
N VAL A 187 9.90 25.53 -6.02
CA VAL A 187 10.33 24.61 -7.08
C VAL A 187 11.78 24.19 -6.84
N ILE A 188 12.01 22.89 -6.73
CA ILE A 188 13.32 22.27 -6.56
C ILE A 188 13.84 21.89 -7.96
N THR A 189 14.77 22.69 -8.47
CA THR A 189 15.40 22.46 -9.79
C THR A 189 16.82 21.92 -9.69
N ASP A 190 17.50 22.15 -8.56
CA ASP A 190 18.82 21.57 -8.29
C ASP A 190 18.62 20.18 -7.69
N LEU A 191 18.99 19.15 -8.45
CA LEU A 191 18.87 17.75 -8.07
C LEU A 191 20.21 17.14 -7.66
N SER A 192 21.18 17.97 -7.26
CA SER A 192 22.42 17.48 -6.66
C SER A 192 22.16 16.79 -5.31
N ASP A 193 22.97 15.78 -4.97
CA ASP A 193 22.83 15.02 -3.72
C ASP A 193 22.80 15.92 -2.48
N GLU A 194 23.68 16.93 -2.43
CA GLU A 194 23.75 17.88 -1.31
C GLU A 194 22.44 18.68 -1.16
N ASN A 195 21.82 19.06 -2.28
CA ASN A 195 20.56 19.78 -2.24
C ASN A 195 19.41 18.84 -1.87
N LEU A 196 19.30 17.68 -2.51
CA LEU A 196 18.25 16.70 -2.25
C LEU A 196 18.25 16.20 -0.80
N GLN A 197 19.41 16.08 -0.18
CA GLN A 197 19.52 15.75 1.24
C GLN A 197 18.81 16.73 2.17
N LYS A 198 18.72 18.01 1.79
CA LYS A 198 17.99 19.03 2.56
C LYS A 198 16.47 18.83 2.50
N TRP A 199 16.00 18.14 1.46
CA TRP A 199 14.59 17.87 1.17
C TRP A 199 14.16 16.45 1.56
N GLU A 200 15.07 15.63 2.09
CA GLU A 200 14.77 14.26 2.49
C GLU A 200 13.68 14.19 3.57
N GLY A 201 12.63 13.42 3.29
CA GLY A 201 11.45 13.30 4.16
C GLY A 201 10.38 14.35 3.90
N THR A 202 10.52 15.21 2.88
CA THR A 202 9.49 16.18 2.48
C THR A 202 8.57 15.61 1.41
N LEU A 203 7.29 16.01 1.46
CA LEU A 203 6.34 15.69 0.41
C LEU A 203 6.63 16.53 -0.84
N VAL A 204 6.81 15.86 -1.97
CA VAL A 204 7.14 16.47 -3.24
C VAL A 204 6.25 15.91 -4.35
N ARG A 205 6.11 16.69 -5.42
CA ARG A 205 5.45 16.31 -6.67
C ARG A 205 6.37 16.54 -7.87
N THR A 206 6.33 15.63 -8.84
CA THR A 206 6.77 15.81 -10.23
C THR A 206 5.57 15.76 -11.15
N GLU A 207 5.78 15.98 -12.44
CA GLU A 207 4.71 15.85 -13.46
C GLU A 207 4.00 14.48 -13.43
N LYS A 208 4.70 13.42 -13.02
CA LYS A 208 4.20 12.02 -13.07
C LYS A 208 4.02 11.38 -11.70
N SER A 209 4.28 12.11 -10.63
CA SER A 209 4.52 11.50 -9.32
C SER A 209 4.24 12.45 -8.17
N PHE A 210 3.70 11.95 -7.06
CA PHE A 210 3.76 12.63 -5.77
C PHE A 210 4.12 11.62 -4.69
N GLY A 211 4.73 12.07 -3.60
CA GLY A 211 5.13 11.21 -2.47
C GLY A 211 6.26 11.83 -1.67
N ILE A 212 6.86 11.07 -0.77
CA ILE A 212 7.96 11.57 0.07
C ILE A 212 9.30 11.38 -0.64
N LEU A 213 10.11 12.43 -0.71
CA LEU A 213 11.47 12.38 -1.25
C LEU A 213 12.41 11.63 -0.30
N TYR A 214 13.10 10.62 -0.80
CA TYR A 214 14.09 9.87 -0.04
C TYR A 214 15.30 9.44 -0.87
N ARG A 215 16.39 9.19 -0.15
CA ARG A 215 17.57 8.52 -0.69
C ARG A 215 17.30 7.02 -0.77
N ARG A 216 17.67 6.42 -1.90
CA ARG A 216 17.72 4.97 -2.12
C ARG A 216 19.18 4.53 -2.12
N GLU A 217 19.41 3.23 -2.31
CA GLU A 217 20.77 2.68 -2.33
C GLU A 217 21.66 3.37 -3.39
N THR A 218 21.12 3.60 -4.59
CA THR A 218 21.90 4.04 -5.75
C THR A 218 21.60 5.48 -6.20
N ASP A 219 20.49 6.08 -5.75
CA ASP A 219 20.03 7.39 -6.19
C ASP A 219 18.99 8.02 -5.23
N TRP A 220 18.23 8.99 -5.73
CA TRP A 220 17.08 9.58 -5.05
C TRP A 220 15.77 9.17 -5.73
N GLY A 221 14.73 8.98 -4.92
CA GLY A 221 13.41 8.61 -5.38
C GLY A 221 12.30 9.24 -4.58
N ILE A 222 11.08 9.09 -5.09
CA ILE A 222 9.85 9.50 -4.41
C ILE A 222 9.14 8.23 -3.99
N VAL A 223 9.05 7.99 -2.68
CA VAL A 223 8.31 6.87 -2.09
C VAL A 223 6.84 7.23 -2.04
N LYS A 224 6.00 6.32 -2.54
CA LYS A 224 4.55 6.45 -2.60
C LYS A 224 3.90 5.32 -1.83
N CYS A 225 2.86 5.68 -1.09
CA CYS A 225 1.92 4.73 -0.50
C CYS A 225 0.56 5.00 -1.13
N GLY A 226 -0.15 3.94 -1.54
CA GLY A 226 -1.54 4.02 -1.98
C GLY A 226 -2.22 2.66 -1.82
N SER A 227 -3.51 2.56 -2.14
CA SER A 227 -4.28 1.33 -1.98
C SER A 227 -3.63 0.12 -2.67
N GLY A 228 -3.11 -0.79 -1.84
CA GLY A 228 -2.62 -2.07 -2.33
C GLY A 228 -1.18 -2.05 -2.88
N SER A 229 -0.42 -0.95 -2.77
CA SER A 229 0.99 -0.98 -3.11
C SER A 229 1.80 0.13 -2.46
N MET A 230 3.03 -0.22 -2.06
CA MET A 230 4.09 0.74 -1.79
C MET A 230 5.12 0.66 -2.92
N GLY A 231 5.61 1.81 -3.37
CA GLY A 231 6.57 1.86 -4.46
C GLY A 231 7.45 3.09 -4.43
N SER A 232 8.44 3.12 -5.30
CA SER A 232 9.25 4.31 -5.54
C SER A 232 9.26 4.66 -7.02
N SER A 233 9.37 5.95 -7.31
CA SER A 233 9.61 6.45 -8.66
C SER A 233 10.87 7.28 -8.70
N TYR A 234 11.58 7.21 -9.83
CA TYR A 234 12.70 8.09 -10.12
C TYR A 234 12.24 9.55 -10.21
N ILE A 235 13.15 10.46 -9.94
CA ILE A 235 12.93 11.90 -10.13
C ILE A 235 13.18 12.22 -11.61
N ASP A 236 12.12 12.59 -12.34
CA ASP A 236 12.17 12.77 -13.80
C ASP A 236 12.02 14.24 -14.25
N GLY A 237 12.54 15.18 -13.46
CA GLY A 237 12.53 16.60 -13.83
C GLY A 237 12.43 17.51 -12.62
N LYS A 238 11.74 18.64 -12.79
CA LYS A 238 11.49 19.58 -11.70
C LYS A 238 10.61 18.93 -10.65
N MET A 239 10.93 19.17 -9.39
CA MET A 239 10.05 18.83 -8.28
C MET A 239 9.46 20.10 -7.68
N THR A 240 8.27 20.00 -7.13
CA THR A 240 7.65 21.05 -6.34
C THR A 240 7.36 20.48 -4.97
N GLN A 241 7.75 21.20 -3.92
CA GLN A 241 7.37 20.81 -2.56
C GLN A 241 5.86 20.96 -2.39
N MET A 242 5.23 19.99 -1.74
CA MET A 242 3.81 20.03 -1.39
C MET A 242 3.62 20.30 0.11
N VAL A 243 2.51 20.97 0.45
CA VAL A 243 2.13 21.32 1.83
C VAL A 243 0.66 21.00 2.09
N LEU A 244 0.28 20.74 3.34
CA LEU A 244 -1.11 20.50 3.70
C LEU A 244 -2.00 21.68 3.28
N ASN A 245 -3.16 21.38 2.72
CA ASN A 245 -4.23 22.34 2.49
C ASN A 245 -5.20 22.31 3.68
N PRO A 246 -5.18 23.31 4.58
CA PRO A 246 -5.92 23.27 5.86
C PRO A 246 -7.45 23.30 5.72
N LYS A 247 -7.98 23.44 4.49
CA LYS A 247 -9.40 23.62 4.20
C LYS A 247 -10.21 22.35 3.95
N LYS A 248 -9.53 21.21 3.84
CA LYS A 248 -10.17 19.93 3.57
C LYS A 248 -9.77 18.98 4.69
N LYS A 249 -10.59 18.87 5.74
CA LYS A 249 -10.26 18.11 6.96
C LYS A 249 -11.02 16.80 7.15
N ASP A 250 -11.81 16.37 6.17
CA ASP A 250 -12.70 15.23 6.33
C ASP A 250 -12.33 14.07 5.41
N ALA A 251 -11.29 13.33 5.80
CA ALA A 251 -11.05 11.89 5.59
C ALA A 251 -9.55 11.60 5.59
N TYR A 252 -9.11 10.74 6.52
CA TYR A 252 -7.81 10.09 6.41
C TYR A 252 -7.83 9.15 5.22
N ALA A 253 -6.78 9.23 4.41
CA ALA A 253 -6.66 8.43 3.20
C ALA A 253 -5.71 7.26 3.51
N SER A 254 -4.57 7.56 4.11
CA SER A 254 -3.60 6.55 4.54
C SER A 254 -3.54 6.49 6.06
N SER A 255 -3.53 5.29 6.63
CA SER A 255 -3.31 5.05 8.06
C SER A 255 -2.02 4.26 8.26
N PRO A 256 -1.39 4.30 9.46
CA PRO A 256 -0.24 3.44 9.71
C PRO A 256 -0.55 1.96 9.44
N GLU A 257 -1.76 1.48 9.72
CA GLU A 257 -2.20 0.11 9.41
C GLU A 257 -2.16 -0.24 7.93
N SER A 258 -2.49 0.71 7.04
CA SER A 258 -2.41 0.46 5.60
C SER A 258 -0.96 0.27 5.14
N ILE A 259 -0.02 0.91 5.83
CA ILE A 259 1.43 0.76 5.64
C ILE A 259 1.95 -0.53 6.26
N LEU A 260 1.46 -0.92 7.45
CA LEU A 260 1.87 -2.17 8.13
C LEU A 260 1.59 -3.43 7.28
N ARG A 261 0.62 -3.42 6.38
CA ARG A 261 0.42 -4.53 5.43
C ARG A 261 1.62 -4.79 4.51
N TRP A 262 2.53 -3.83 4.41
CA TRP A 262 3.75 -3.90 3.59
C TRP A 262 5.02 -4.05 4.43
N SER A 263 4.91 -4.04 5.76
CA SER A 263 6.07 -4.23 6.62
C SER A 263 6.69 -5.60 6.38
N SER A 264 7.97 -5.72 6.67
CA SER A 264 8.63 -7.03 6.71
C SER A 264 8.99 -7.38 8.14
N PRO A 265 9.03 -8.67 8.50
CA PRO A 265 9.55 -9.10 9.78
C PRO A 265 10.97 -8.55 9.99
N VAL A 266 11.20 -7.95 11.15
CA VAL A 266 12.46 -7.26 11.43
C VAL A 266 13.31 -8.11 12.37
N VAL A 267 14.44 -8.65 11.87
CA VAL A 267 15.33 -9.53 12.64
C VAL A 267 16.34 -8.72 13.45
N TYR A 268 16.18 -8.71 14.78
CA TYR A 268 16.99 -7.91 15.70
C TYR A 268 17.98 -8.71 16.54
N GLU A 269 17.95 -10.02 16.47
CA GLU A 269 19.00 -10.85 17.07
C GLU A 269 19.19 -12.10 16.24
N THR A 270 20.46 -12.47 16.02
CA THR A 270 20.83 -13.72 15.37
C THR A 270 21.89 -14.40 16.22
N VAL A 271 21.68 -15.67 16.54
CA VAL A 271 22.60 -16.47 17.37
C VAL A 271 22.89 -17.76 16.64
N ILE A 272 24.17 -18.06 16.42
CA ILE A 272 24.63 -19.29 15.77
C ILE A 272 25.34 -20.16 16.80
N ASN A 273 24.94 -21.43 16.91
CA ASN A 273 25.57 -22.42 17.76
C ASN A 273 25.69 -23.74 16.99
N GLY A 274 26.86 -23.98 16.41
CA GLY A 274 27.14 -25.17 15.61
C GLY A 274 26.27 -25.23 14.36
N ASP A 275 25.40 -26.23 14.28
CA ASP A 275 24.46 -26.46 13.16
C ASP A 275 23.08 -25.82 13.39
N THR A 276 22.96 -24.94 14.38
CA THR A 276 21.71 -24.30 14.77
C THR A 276 21.84 -22.79 14.70
N ILE A 277 20.83 -22.13 14.13
CA ILE A 277 20.68 -20.68 14.10
C ILE A 277 19.35 -20.28 14.73
N SER A 278 19.36 -19.30 15.62
CA SER A 278 18.18 -18.66 16.20
C SER A 278 18.06 -17.24 15.67
N PHE A 279 16.86 -16.83 15.28
CA PHE A 279 16.51 -15.46 14.92
C PHE A 279 15.45 -14.94 15.89
N LYS A 280 15.71 -13.81 16.57
CA LYS A 280 14.63 -13.05 17.20
C LYS A 280 14.19 -11.95 16.25
N LEU A 281 12.88 -11.90 16.02
CA LEU A 281 12.30 -10.94 15.12
C LEU A 281 11.02 -10.34 15.68
N MET A 282 10.73 -9.15 15.18
CA MET A 282 9.52 -8.40 15.46
C MET A 282 8.59 -8.49 14.25
N ILE A 283 7.29 -8.63 14.50
CA ILE A 283 6.26 -8.64 13.46
C ILE A 283 5.36 -7.44 13.66
N MET A 284 5.15 -6.69 12.58
CA MET A 284 4.46 -5.40 12.60
C MET A 284 3.02 -5.45 12.08
N SER A 285 2.59 -6.56 11.48
CA SER A 285 1.20 -6.76 11.05
C SER A 285 0.67 -8.14 11.46
N GLU A 286 -0.62 -8.25 11.80
CA GLU A 286 -1.29 -9.55 11.96
C GLU A 286 -1.27 -10.38 10.68
N ASP A 287 -1.27 -9.71 9.51
CA ASP A 287 -1.12 -10.40 8.23
C ASP A 287 0.31 -10.93 8.05
N ASP A 288 1.31 -10.24 8.60
CA ASP A 288 2.70 -10.71 8.68
C ASP A 288 2.89 -11.79 9.74
N ASP A 289 2.01 -11.87 10.74
CA ASP A 289 2.00 -12.95 11.75
C ASP A 289 1.81 -14.33 11.09
N ARG A 290 1.32 -14.32 9.85
CA ARG A 290 1.36 -15.45 8.94
C ARG A 290 2.73 -15.62 8.29
N ILE A 291 3.84 -15.48 9.03
CA ILE A 291 5.11 -16.07 8.59
C ILE A 291 4.87 -17.58 8.59
N PHE A 292 4.41 -18.11 7.45
CA PHE A 292 4.04 -19.51 7.26
C PHE A 292 5.29 -20.40 7.28
N LEU A 293 6.06 -20.42 8.37
CA LEU A 293 7.23 -21.29 8.60
C LEU A 293 6.83 -22.71 8.99
N GLU A 294 5.58 -23.10 8.69
CA GLU A 294 5.03 -24.44 8.91
C GLU A 294 5.79 -25.52 8.14
N THR A 295 6.48 -25.13 7.06
CA THR A 295 7.23 -26.05 6.22
C THR A 295 8.71 -25.72 6.23
N LYS A 296 9.55 -26.75 6.09
CA LYS A 296 10.99 -26.59 5.87
C LYS A 296 11.30 -25.68 4.68
N MET A 297 10.44 -25.67 3.65
CA MET A 297 10.63 -24.79 2.48
C MET A 297 10.44 -23.33 2.85
N SER A 298 9.42 -23.01 3.63
CA SER A 298 9.21 -21.64 4.09
C SER A 298 10.35 -21.15 4.97
N VAL A 299 10.90 -22.03 5.82
CA VAL A 299 12.10 -21.76 6.62
C VAL A 299 13.31 -21.55 5.73
N LEU A 300 13.53 -22.42 4.74
CA LEU A 300 14.61 -22.25 3.76
C LEU A 300 14.45 -20.94 2.98
N LYS A 301 13.22 -20.59 2.56
CA LYS A 301 12.93 -19.31 1.90
C LYS A 301 13.23 -18.13 2.82
N PHE A 302 12.87 -18.20 4.11
CA PHE A 302 13.20 -17.19 5.10
C PHE A 302 14.72 -17.04 5.26
N MET A 303 15.45 -18.16 5.36
CA MET A 303 16.91 -18.15 5.43
C MET A 303 17.56 -17.56 4.16
N LEU A 304 16.97 -17.80 2.99
CA LEU A 304 17.44 -17.26 1.71
C LEU A 304 16.97 -15.83 1.44
N LYS A 305 15.98 -15.31 2.18
CA LYS A 305 15.63 -13.90 2.08
C LYS A 305 16.86 -13.11 2.52
N ARG A 306 17.16 -12.03 1.80
CA ARG A 306 18.03 -10.97 2.31
C ARG A 306 17.48 -10.58 3.66
N LEU A 307 18.17 -10.97 4.72
CA LEU A 307 17.92 -10.42 6.04
C LEU A 307 18.50 -9.02 5.96
N GLU A 308 17.61 -8.07 5.70
CA GLU A 308 17.93 -6.66 5.71
C GLU A 308 18.42 -6.34 7.13
N SER A 309 19.69 -5.93 7.22
CA SER A 309 20.26 -5.55 8.51
C SER A 309 19.78 -4.16 8.88
N PHE A 310 19.56 -3.95 10.16
CA PHE A 310 19.32 -2.64 10.76
C PHE A 310 20.32 -1.53 10.37
N SER A 311 21.51 -1.92 9.88
CA SER A 311 22.55 -1.00 9.45
C SER A 311 22.40 -0.51 8.00
N GLY A 312 21.34 -0.93 7.28
CA GLY A 312 21.16 -0.63 5.86
C GLY A 312 22.22 -1.30 4.96
N LYS A 313 23.05 -2.19 5.52
CA LYS A 313 23.96 -3.03 4.73
C LYS A 313 23.18 -4.22 4.22
N GLU A 314 22.97 -4.25 2.90
CA GLU A 314 22.59 -5.47 2.22
C GLU A 314 23.70 -6.51 2.43
N TYR A 315 23.34 -7.67 2.95
CA TYR A 315 24.20 -8.84 2.78
C TYR A 315 23.91 -9.40 1.39
N GLU A 316 24.86 -9.26 0.47
CA GLU A 316 24.87 -10.13 -0.70
C GLU A 316 24.93 -11.56 -0.18
N ILE A 317 23.82 -12.30 -0.35
CA ILE A 317 23.75 -13.72 0.01
C ILE A 317 24.50 -14.51 -1.09
N GLU A 318 25.79 -14.25 -1.22
CA GLU A 318 26.72 -15.15 -1.85
C GLU A 318 27.28 -16.03 -0.72
N GLY A 319 26.66 -17.19 -0.55
CA GLY A 319 26.99 -18.11 0.52
C GLY A 319 26.86 -19.57 0.07
N PRO A 320 27.49 -20.51 0.80
CA PRO A 320 27.45 -21.94 0.45
C PRO A 320 26.02 -22.48 0.27
N LEU A 321 25.07 -21.94 1.05
CA LEU A 321 23.64 -22.29 0.95
C LEU A 321 23.06 -21.91 -0.43
N PHE A 322 23.28 -20.67 -0.87
CA PHE A 322 22.77 -20.15 -2.13
C PHE A 322 23.42 -20.85 -3.34
N GLU A 323 24.74 -21.06 -3.31
CA GLU A 323 25.46 -21.79 -4.35
C GLU A 323 24.94 -23.22 -4.51
N LYS A 324 24.74 -23.93 -3.39
CA LYS A 324 24.23 -25.30 -3.41
C LYS A 324 22.80 -25.35 -3.92
N LEU A 325 21.94 -24.41 -3.53
CA LEU A 325 20.57 -24.32 -4.05
C LEU A 325 20.56 -24.11 -5.57
N ASN A 326 21.38 -23.20 -6.08
CA ASN A 326 21.50 -22.94 -7.53
C ASN A 326 22.00 -24.19 -8.28
N ALA A 327 22.96 -24.92 -7.71
CA ALA A 327 23.42 -26.19 -8.27
C ALA A 327 22.29 -27.22 -8.36
N ILE A 328 21.46 -27.35 -7.30
CA ILE A 328 20.31 -28.25 -7.28
C ILE A 328 19.27 -27.83 -8.33
N ILE A 329 18.94 -26.54 -8.41
CA ILE A 329 17.98 -25.99 -9.40
C ILE A 329 18.43 -26.36 -10.83
N LYS A 330 19.73 -26.18 -11.11
CA LYS A 330 20.33 -26.50 -12.41
C LYS A 330 20.34 -28.01 -12.69
N GLU A 331 20.76 -28.82 -11.71
CA GLU A 331 20.83 -30.29 -11.83
C GLU A 331 19.45 -30.91 -12.07
N LYS A 332 18.43 -30.39 -11.36
CA LYS A 332 17.06 -30.88 -11.42
C LYS A 332 16.25 -30.31 -12.60
N ASP A 333 16.86 -29.46 -13.44
CA ASP A 333 16.24 -28.74 -14.56
C ASP A 333 14.95 -28.00 -14.14
N ILE A 334 15.00 -27.29 -13.00
CA ILE A 334 13.87 -26.53 -12.48
C ILE A 334 13.81 -25.20 -13.23
N ARG A 335 12.92 -25.12 -14.23
CA ARG A 335 12.81 -23.95 -15.12
C ARG A 335 11.72 -22.96 -14.74
N ASP A 336 10.78 -23.37 -13.90
CA ASP A 336 9.63 -22.55 -13.51
C ASP A 336 9.25 -22.73 -12.03
N THR A 337 8.43 -21.81 -11.55
CA THR A 337 7.92 -21.78 -10.17
C THR A 337 7.06 -23.00 -9.84
N HIS A 338 6.38 -23.58 -10.84
CA HIS A 338 5.56 -24.77 -10.65
C HIS A 338 6.40 -26.02 -10.33
N THR A 339 7.48 -26.23 -11.08
CA THR A 339 8.42 -27.32 -10.88
C THR A 339 9.18 -27.17 -9.57
N LEU A 340 9.53 -25.94 -9.20
CA LEU A 340 10.07 -25.64 -7.87
C LEU A 340 9.07 -26.02 -6.77
N TYR A 341 7.80 -25.68 -6.93
CA TYR A 341 6.74 -26.06 -6.01
C TYR A 341 6.55 -27.58 -5.91
N LEU A 342 6.66 -28.34 -7.00
CA LEU A 342 6.55 -29.81 -6.91
C LEU A 342 7.72 -30.46 -6.17
N ARG A 343 8.90 -29.82 -6.16
CA ARG A 343 10.13 -30.36 -5.56
C ARG A 343 10.55 -29.66 -4.28
N HIS A 344 9.77 -28.69 -3.80
CA HIS A 344 10.17 -27.79 -2.72
C HIS A 344 10.51 -28.52 -1.43
N ARG A 345 9.76 -29.59 -1.12
CA ARG A 345 9.94 -30.37 0.10
C ARG A 345 11.26 -31.15 0.06
N GLU A 346 11.53 -31.82 -1.05
CA GLU A 346 12.76 -32.59 -1.26
C GLU A 346 14.00 -31.68 -1.19
N ILE A 347 13.91 -30.49 -1.77
CA ILE A 347 15.01 -29.50 -1.73
C ILE A 347 15.22 -29.03 -0.29
N ALA A 348 14.15 -28.64 0.41
CA ALA A 348 14.26 -28.11 1.76
C ALA A 348 14.77 -29.15 2.79
N GLU A 349 14.42 -30.44 2.63
CA GLU A 349 14.91 -31.53 3.47
C GLU A 349 16.44 -31.73 3.37
N GLN A 350 17.09 -31.26 2.30
CA GLN A 350 18.55 -31.29 2.16
C GLN A 350 19.26 -30.24 3.02
N PHE A 351 18.56 -29.18 3.43
CA PHE A 351 19.15 -28.05 4.16
C PHE A 351 18.65 -27.95 5.61
N ILE A 352 17.38 -28.28 5.85
CA ILE A 352 16.71 -28.07 7.13
C ILE A 352 16.44 -29.42 7.80
N VAL A 353 17.03 -29.63 8.98
CA VAL A 353 16.73 -30.80 9.84
C VAL A 353 15.41 -30.58 10.55
N SER A 354 15.27 -29.44 11.23
CA SER A 354 14.09 -29.07 12.01
C SER A 354 14.00 -27.56 12.18
N SER A 355 12.80 -27.06 12.47
CA SER A 355 12.57 -25.66 12.85
C SER A 355 11.57 -25.59 13.99
N LYS A 356 11.67 -24.54 14.80
CA LYS A 356 10.74 -24.21 15.88
C LYS A 356 10.50 -22.71 15.86
N ILE A 357 9.27 -22.31 16.14
CA ILE A 357 8.86 -20.92 16.30
C ILE A 357 8.26 -20.80 17.69
N GLU A 358 8.70 -19.79 18.44
CA GLU A 358 8.17 -19.47 19.74
C GLU A 358 7.78 -17.99 19.78
N LYS A 359 6.56 -17.70 20.23
CA LYS A 359 6.19 -16.32 20.55
C LYS A 359 6.87 -15.94 21.86
N ILE A 360 7.86 -15.07 21.79
CA ILE A 360 8.65 -14.62 22.95
C ILE A 360 8.07 -13.35 23.58
N ARG A 361 7.19 -12.65 22.85
CA ARG A 361 6.46 -11.48 23.35
C ARG A 361 5.07 -11.42 22.75
N ASP A 362 4.06 -11.48 23.62
CA ASP A 362 2.64 -11.49 23.28
C ASP A 362 1.99 -10.15 23.62
N VAL A 363 2.24 -9.17 22.75
CA VAL A 363 1.67 -7.82 22.83
C VAL A 363 0.65 -7.68 21.70
N PRO A 364 -0.56 -7.16 21.94
CA PRO A 364 -1.54 -6.93 20.88
C PRO A 364 -1.05 -5.87 19.89
N TYR A 365 -1.46 -5.98 18.62
CA TYR A 365 -1.18 -4.93 17.65
C TYR A 365 -1.95 -3.65 18.02
N PRO A 366 -1.31 -2.47 17.96
CA PRO A 366 -1.97 -1.22 18.27
C PRO A 366 -3.03 -0.86 17.22
N ASP A 367 -4.12 -0.26 17.67
CA ASP A 367 -5.10 0.44 16.84
C ASP A 367 -4.63 1.90 16.72
N PHE A 368 -4.22 2.34 15.53
CA PHE A 368 -3.67 3.67 15.28
C PHE A 368 -4.76 4.71 15.01
N TYR A 369 -5.97 4.30 14.63
CA TYR A 369 -7.04 5.24 14.30
C TYR A 369 -7.37 6.26 15.41
N PRO A 370 -7.39 5.90 16.72
CA PRO A 370 -7.68 6.85 17.77
C PRO A 370 -6.45 7.65 18.25
N LEU A 371 -5.24 7.36 17.77
CA LEU A 371 -3.99 7.85 18.37
C LEU A 371 -3.52 9.19 17.77
N SER A 372 -3.01 10.07 18.63
CA SER A 372 -2.27 11.25 18.20
C SER A 372 -0.91 10.89 17.61
N ASN A 373 -0.30 11.81 16.86
CA ASN A 373 1.05 11.60 16.33
C ASN A 373 2.09 11.32 17.43
N GLU A 374 1.97 11.95 18.60
CA GLU A 374 2.82 11.68 19.76
C GLU A 374 2.60 10.26 20.31
N GLU A 375 1.34 9.84 20.45
CA GLU A 375 1.00 8.48 20.90
C GLU A 375 1.50 7.41 19.92
N ILE A 376 1.42 7.67 18.60
CA ILE A 376 1.97 6.80 17.57
C ILE A 376 3.49 6.69 17.69
N ILE A 377 4.19 7.81 17.90
CA ILE A 377 5.65 7.80 18.10
C ILE A 377 6.03 7.02 19.35
N ASP A 378 5.26 7.15 20.43
CA ASP A 378 5.48 6.39 21.65
C ASP A 378 5.37 4.88 21.42
N LEU A 379 4.61 4.41 20.41
CA LEU A 379 4.55 3.01 20.01
C LEU A 379 5.80 2.52 19.27
N TYR A 380 6.68 3.41 18.80
CA TYR A 380 7.92 3.07 18.09
C TYR A 380 9.05 2.67 19.03
N SER A 381 8.74 1.71 19.89
CA SER A 381 9.70 0.96 20.68
C SER A 381 9.51 -0.51 20.39
N PHE A 382 10.61 -1.25 20.17
CA PHE A 382 10.57 -2.68 19.94
C PHE A 382 9.71 -3.40 20.97
N GLU A 383 9.79 -3.02 22.25
CA GLU A 383 9.07 -3.65 23.36
C GLU A 383 7.54 -3.65 23.23
N LYS A 384 7.00 -2.75 22.41
CA LYS A 384 5.55 -2.56 22.22
C LYS A 384 4.95 -3.38 21.08
N TRP A 385 5.74 -4.25 20.44
CA TRP A 385 5.30 -5.05 19.29
C TRP A 385 5.37 -6.55 19.58
N PRO A 386 4.60 -7.42 18.92
CA PRO A 386 4.83 -8.87 18.97
C PRO A 386 6.27 -9.25 18.59
N ALA A 387 6.83 -10.26 19.25
CA ALA A 387 8.12 -10.83 18.86
C ALA A 387 8.14 -12.35 18.94
N TYR A 388 8.96 -12.93 18.06
CA TYR A 388 9.11 -14.35 17.86
C TYR A 388 10.58 -14.73 17.85
N GLU A 389 10.88 -15.92 18.37
CA GLU A 389 12.14 -16.61 18.15
C GLU A 389 11.93 -17.77 17.18
N ILE A 390 12.75 -17.80 16.12
CA ILE A 390 12.80 -18.91 15.17
C ILE A 390 14.11 -19.62 15.35
N THR A 391 14.07 -20.88 15.79
CA THR A 391 15.24 -21.74 15.87
C THR A 391 15.24 -22.72 14.70
N VAL A 392 16.32 -22.74 13.93
CA VAL A 392 16.49 -23.61 12.76
C VAL A 392 17.73 -24.45 12.95
N LYS A 393 17.56 -25.77 12.87
CA LYS A 393 18.66 -26.72 12.78
C LYS A 393 18.91 -27.10 11.33
N VAL A 394 20.10 -26.85 10.84
CA VAL A 394 20.51 -27.14 9.47
C VAL A 394 21.22 -28.49 9.36
N THR A 395 21.30 -29.03 8.15
CA THR A 395 21.97 -30.32 7.87
C THR A 395 23.49 -30.22 7.88
N ASP A 396 24.04 -29.03 7.64
CA ASP A 396 25.47 -28.74 7.61
C ASP A 396 25.71 -27.31 8.10
N ALA A 397 26.58 -27.14 9.09
CA ALA A 397 26.87 -25.84 9.69
C ALA A 397 27.41 -24.82 8.66
N LYS A 398 28.02 -25.27 7.57
CA LYS A 398 28.52 -24.38 6.51
C LYS A 398 27.41 -23.55 5.85
N TRP A 399 26.16 -24.00 5.91
CA TRP A 399 25.01 -23.23 5.42
C TRP A 399 24.79 -21.93 6.19
N LEU A 400 25.39 -21.82 7.38
CA LEU A 400 25.27 -20.66 8.25
C LEU A 400 26.43 -19.66 8.12
N GLU A 401 27.49 -20.00 7.36
CA GLU A 401 28.69 -19.14 7.21
C GLU A 401 28.40 -17.76 6.60
N GLN A 402 27.27 -17.63 5.90
CA GLN A 402 26.80 -16.37 5.30
C GLN A 402 26.22 -15.39 6.33
N TYR A 403 25.88 -15.84 7.53
CA TYR A 403 25.32 -14.98 8.58
C TYR A 403 26.44 -14.42 9.46
N PRO A 404 26.30 -13.17 9.94
CA PRO A 404 27.30 -12.59 10.82
C PRO A 404 27.40 -13.37 12.14
N LEU A 405 28.63 -13.54 12.62
CA LEU A 405 28.94 -14.20 13.90
C LEU A 405 28.71 -13.29 15.11
N GLU A 406 28.69 -11.97 14.91
CA GLU A 406 28.33 -11.02 15.94
C GLU A 406 26.79 -10.90 16.02
N PRO A 407 26.19 -11.03 17.21
CA PRO A 407 24.76 -10.83 17.37
C PRO A 407 24.39 -9.39 16.97
N PHE A 408 23.25 -9.23 16.29
CA PHE A 408 22.64 -7.93 15.96
C PHE A 408 22.15 -7.15 17.19
N SER A 409 22.88 -7.17 18.31
CA SER A 409 22.45 -6.55 19.57
C SER A 409 22.68 -5.03 19.65
N TYR A 410 23.20 -4.39 18.59
CA TYR A 410 23.66 -2.99 18.64
C TYR A 410 22.56 -1.94 18.90
N ILE A 411 21.29 -2.33 18.85
CA ILE A 411 20.17 -1.40 18.98
C ILE A 411 19.88 -1.06 20.44
N PHE A 412 20.26 -1.90 21.39
CA PHE A 412 19.97 -1.61 22.80
C PHE A 412 21.03 -0.72 23.46
N SER A 413 22.23 -0.59 22.89
CA SER A 413 23.30 0.21 23.49
C SER A 413 23.17 1.72 23.26
N GLU A 414 22.32 2.16 22.31
CA GLU A 414 22.13 3.60 22.03
C GLU A 414 20.89 4.19 22.71
N TYR A 415 20.09 3.37 23.38
CA TYR A 415 18.85 3.78 24.07
C TYR A 415 18.89 3.57 25.60
N ASP A 416 20.04 3.15 26.16
CA ASP A 416 20.33 3.11 27.61
C ASP A 416 21.16 4.32 28.07
#